data_AF-A0A969V249-F1
#
_entry.id   AF-A0A969V249-F1
#
_cell.length_a   1.000
_cell.length_b   1.000
_cell.length_c   1.000
_cell.angle_alpha   90.00
_cell.angle_beta   90.00
_cell.angle_gamma   90.00
#
_symmetry.space_group_name_H-M   'P 1'
#
loop_
_entity.id
_entity.type
_entity.pdbx_description
1 polymer ?
#
loop_
_entity_poly.entity_id
_entity_poly.type
_entity_poly.pdbx_seq_one_letter_code
_entity_poly.pdbx_strand_id
1 'polypeptide(L)'
;MLDPNPQRSLWSVDGWWGENGTDYQNRFNAQVQQWARPAFVTVSPDSRYLAVFREDSIGNWVARHDMSSQQYQQQFNEWTAKGMFPVYVQAGGSGENTRFAALFATRDTPLDRKFTMTGPAVSAMSAIDTKVKKFMQETGTRATGVAVTYKGRLVFARGYTWGESDYPVTQPTSMFRLASCSKPITSIAIHQLIQQNQLTLNNSLQSILNLTPAPGGTMDGRFKDITVLNLLTHTSGWDRSEVSDLSGVDSDLSVVEVVAQAYGQNSLPISKQQLANYMAGRPLQFAPGAEQEYSNLGFLLLGLIIERKLGMSYIDAIAQRIFKPLGLFRPHRAPVAQSDQKPGSVRQHDGELRTGPSAVSGNPFASLPVQTGR
;
A
#
# COMPACT_ATOMS: atom_id res chain seq x y z
N MET A 1 -19.60 -7.12 -26.64
CA MET A 1 -19.17 -8.10 -25.63
C MET A 1 -19.56 -7.53 -24.27
N LEU A 2 -20.21 -8.33 -23.41
CA LEU A 2 -20.47 -7.94 -22.02
C LEU A 2 -19.11 -7.88 -21.30
N ASP A 3 -18.80 -6.77 -20.63
CA ASP A 3 -17.65 -6.70 -19.74
C ASP A 3 -17.91 -7.67 -18.57
N PRO A 4 -17.05 -8.68 -18.33
CA PRO A 4 -17.25 -9.65 -17.25
C PRO A 4 -17.10 -9.03 -15.86
N ASN A 5 -16.56 -7.81 -15.75
CA ASN A 5 -16.44 -7.05 -14.51
C ASN A 5 -16.93 -5.60 -14.71
N PRO A 6 -18.24 -5.40 -14.96
CA PRO A 6 -18.79 -4.09 -15.29
C PRO A 6 -18.73 -3.12 -14.11
N GLN A 7 -18.63 -3.65 -12.89
CA GLN A 7 -18.49 -2.88 -11.66
C GLN A 7 -17.04 -2.49 -11.37
N ARG A 8 -16.04 -3.02 -12.10
CA ARG A 8 -14.61 -2.85 -11.77
C ARG A 8 -14.33 -3.20 -10.31
N SER A 9 -14.94 -4.27 -9.81
CA SER A 9 -14.62 -4.79 -8.47
C SER A 9 -13.30 -5.54 -8.52
N LEU A 10 -12.48 -5.36 -7.48
CA LEU A 10 -11.24 -6.10 -7.34
C LEU A 10 -11.53 -7.51 -6.84
N TRP A 11 -10.69 -8.46 -7.28
CA TRP A 11 -10.76 -9.85 -6.88
C TRP A 11 -9.36 -10.31 -6.44
N SER A 12 -9.32 -11.26 -5.51
CA SER A 12 -8.10 -11.97 -5.10
C SER A 12 -8.34 -13.47 -5.13
N VAL A 13 -7.34 -14.21 -5.60
CA VAL A 13 -7.26 -15.67 -5.43
C VAL A 13 -5.87 -16.03 -4.88
N ASP A 14 -5.36 -15.21 -3.97
CA ASP A 14 -4.10 -15.52 -3.33
C ASP A 14 -4.27 -16.83 -2.51
N GLY A 15 -3.32 -17.76 -2.61
CA GLY A 15 -3.44 -19.11 -1.99
C GLY A 15 -3.77 -20.23 -2.98
N TRP A 16 -3.48 -20.01 -4.28
CA TRP A 16 -3.77 -20.93 -5.40
C TRP A 16 -3.35 -22.40 -5.17
N TRP A 17 -2.31 -22.65 -4.37
CA TRP A 17 -1.79 -23.99 -4.08
C TRP A 17 -2.55 -24.74 -2.98
N GLY A 18 -3.66 -24.18 -2.50
CA GLY A 18 -4.39 -24.65 -1.34
C GLY A 18 -3.62 -24.35 -0.05
N GLU A 19 -4.31 -24.00 1.01
CA GLU A 19 -3.71 -23.58 2.29
C GLU A 19 -4.20 -24.45 3.44
N ASN A 20 -3.43 -24.57 4.53
CA ASN A 20 -3.99 -25.12 5.76
C ASN A 20 -4.97 -24.09 6.39
N GLY A 21 -5.77 -24.51 7.36
CA GLY A 21 -6.76 -23.64 8.00
C GLY A 21 -6.18 -22.41 8.69
N THR A 22 -4.97 -22.49 9.24
CA THR A 22 -4.29 -21.37 9.92
C THR A 22 -3.87 -20.29 8.92
N ASP A 23 -3.23 -20.69 7.82
CA ASP A 23 -2.79 -19.77 6.78
C ASP A 23 -3.98 -19.09 6.10
N TYR A 24 -5.02 -19.86 5.79
CA TYR A 24 -6.28 -19.31 5.30
C TYR A 24 -6.88 -18.29 6.28
N GLN A 25 -6.93 -18.59 7.58
CA GLN A 25 -7.47 -17.66 8.58
C GLN A 25 -6.66 -16.36 8.66
N ASN A 26 -5.34 -16.45 8.54
CA ASN A 26 -4.47 -15.27 8.51
C ASN A 26 -4.71 -14.42 7.25
N ARG A 27 -4.80 -15.06 6.08
CA ARG A 27 -5.13 -14.41 4.81
C ARG A 27 -6.52 -13.77 4.85
N PHE A 28 -7.51 -14.49 5.36
CA PHE A 28 -8.87 -13.98 5.54
C PHE A 28 -8.87 -12.70 6.39
N ASN A 29 -8.18 -12.71 7.53
CA ASN A 29 -8.08 -11.53 8.40
C ASN A 29 -7.43 -10.35 7.66
N ALA A 30 -6.39 -10.60 6.86
CA ALA A 30 -5.73 -9.57 6.07
C ALA A 30 -6.62 -9.00 4.95
N GLN A 31 -7.37 -9.84 4.23
CA GLN A 31 -8.28 -9.42 3.17
C GLN A 31 -9.48 -8.63 3.72
N VAL A 32 -10.05 -9.08 4.84
CA VAL A 32 -11.21 -8.42 5.46
C VAL A 32 -10.88 -7.03 5.97
N GLN A 33 -9.66 -6.83 6.47
CA GLN A 33 -9.17 -5.50 6.81
C GLN A 33 -9.26 -4.58 5.59
N GLN A 34 -8.86 -5.05 4.39
CA GLN A 34 -8.92 -4.28 3.14
C GLN A 34 -10.33 -4.01 2.60
N TRP A 35 -11.39 -4.28 3.38
CA TRP A 35 -12.78 -4.15 2.94
C TRP A 35 -13.14 -5.14 1.81
N ALA A 36 -12.38 -6.24 1.73
CA ALA A 36 -12.77 -7.39 0.91
C ALA A 36 -13.55 -8.40 1.76
N ARG A 37 -14.30 -9.26 1.11
CA ARG A 37 -14.98 -10.39 1.73
C ARG A 37 -14.77 -11.65 0.91
N PRO A 38 -14.92 -12.85 1.49
CA PRO A 38 -14.97 -14.05 0.67
C PRO A 38 -16.16 -13.97 -0.29
N ALA A 39 -15.92 -14.33 -1.54
CA ALA A 39 -16.93 -14.65 -2.53
C ALA A 39 -17.09 -16.18 -2.64
N PHE A 40 -15.97 -16.91 -2.53
CA PHE A 40 -15.93 -18.37 -2.60
C PHE A 40 -14.90 -18.89 -1.60
N VAL A 41 -15.17 -20.02 -0.95
CA VAL A 41 -14.20 -20.74 -0.10
C VAL A 41 -14.40 -22.23 -0.32
N THR A 42 -13.46 -22.90 -0.98
CA THR A 42 -13.52 -24.36 -1.14
C THR A 42 -12.60 -25.03 -0.13
N VAL A 43 -13.07 -26.15 0.43
CA VAL A 43 -12.29 -27.07 1.24
C VAL A 43 -12.14 -28.42 0.50
N SER A 44 -10.90 -28.89 0.39
CA SER A 44 -10.57 -30.17 -0.22
C SER A 44 -10.71 -31.33 0.79
N PRO A 45 -10.65 -32.60 0.34
CA PRO A 45 -10.72 -33.76 1.23
C PRO A 45 -9.60 -33.85 2.29
N ASP A 46 -8.44 -33.24 2.02
CA ASP A 46 -7.29 -33.13 2.91
C ASP A 46 -7.30 -31.82 3.73
N SER A 47 -8.47 -31.17 3.87
CA SER A 47 -8.66 -29.94 4.63
C SER A 47 -7.76 -28.78 4.17
N ARG A 48 -7.57 -28.66 2.86
CA ARG A 48 -6.92 -27.50 2.23
C ARG A 48 -7.96 -26.50 1.74
N TYR A 49 -7.65 -25.22 1.89
CA TYR A 49 -8.54 -24.12 1.57
C TYR A 49 -8.06 -23.37 0.33
N LEU A 50 -8.97 -23.06 -0.57
CA LEU A 50 -8.79 -22.06 -1.62
C LEU A 50 -9.95 -21.07 -1.52
N ALA A 51 -9.63 -19.78 -1.48
CA ALA A 51 -10.63 -18.75 -1.34
C ALA A 51 -10.47 -17.67 -2.40
N VAL A 52 -11.61 -17.18 -2.87
CA VAL A 52 -11.70 -16.01 -3.73
C VAL A 52 -12.28 -14.88 -2.91
N PHE A 53 -11.59 -13.74 -2.86
CA PHE A 53 -12.08 -12.53 -2.21
C PHE A 53 -12.52 -11.50 -3.23
N ARG A 54 -13.47 -10.64 -2.84
CA ARG A 54 -13.98 -9.55 -3.65
C ARG A 54 -14.10 -8.26 -2.84
N GLU A 55 -13.77 -7.15 -3.48
CA GLU A 55 -13.94 -5.78 -2.96
C GLU A 55 -15.35 -5.27 -3.33
N ASP A 56 -16.35 -5.67 -2.55
CA ASP A 56 -17.73 -5.21 -2.64
C ASP A 56 -18.48 -5.47 -1.32
N SER A 57 -19.67 -4.90 -1.17
CA SER A 57 -20.51 -5.11 0.01
C SER A 57 -21.78 -5.89 -0.30
N ILE A 58 -22.07 -6.90 0.53
CA ILE A 58 -23.37 -7.60 0.60
C ILE A 58 -24.05 -7.32 1.94
N GLY A 59 -23.80 -6.14 2.52
CA GLY A 59 -24.25 -5.82 3.88
C GLY A 59 -23.57 -6.68 4.94
N ASN A 60 -24.30 -7.03 6.00
CA ASN A 60 -23.75 -7.86 7.06
C ASN A 60 -23.52 -9.28 6.55
N TRP A 61 -22.34 -9.83 6.84
CA TRP A 61 -21.95 -11.18 6.45
C TRP A 61 -21.07 -11.82 7.54
N VAL A 62 -21.07 -13.16 7.58
CA VAL A 62 -20.25 -13.98 8.48
C VAL A 62 -19.72 -15.17 7.70
N ALA A 63 -18.41 -15.39 7.77
CA ALA A 63 -17.76 -16.56 7.19
C ALA A 63 -17.23 -17.51 8.28
N ARG A 64 -17.31 -18.80 8.03
CA ARG A 64 -16.77 -19.88 8.87
C ARG A 64 -16.14 -20.95 7.99
N HIS A 65 -15.12 -21.60 8.50
CA HIS A 65 -14.42 -22.72 7.86
C HIS A 65 -14.04 -23.76 8.91
N ASP A 66 -13.50 -24.90 8.46
CA ASP A 66 -13.10 -26.03 9.31
C ASP A 66 -14.19 -26.55 10.26
N MET A 67 -15.46 -26.47 9.83
CA MET A 67 -16.59 -26.91 10.65
C MET A 67 -16.89 -28.40 10.43
N SER A 68 -17.14 -29.15 11.49
CA SER A 68 -17.85 -30.44 11.41
C SER A 68 -19.31 -30.23 10.97
N SER A 69 -20.00 -31.32 10.60
CA SER A 69 -21.43 -31.28 10.27
C SER A 69 -22.28 -30.68 11.41
N GLN A 70 -21.99 -31.05 12.66
CA GLN A 70 -22.69 -30.51 13.82
C GLN A 70 -22.42 -29.02 14.03
N GLN A 71 -21.17 -28.59 13.87
CA GLN A 71 -20.79 -27.17 13.98
C GLN A 71 -21.42 -26.33 12.87
N TYR A 72 -21.45 -26.84 11.64
CA TYR A 72 -22.15 -26.20 10.53
C TYR A 72 -23.64 -26.03 10.85
N GLN A 73 -24.31 -27.08 11.33
CA GLN A 73 -25.73 -27.01 11.69
C GLN A 73 -25.98 -25.96 12.80
N GLN A 74 -25.09 -25.86 13.79
CA GLN A 74 -25.17 -24.82 14.83
C GLN A 74 -25.03 -23.41 14.24
N GLN A 75 -24.04 -23.17 13.38
CA GLN A 75 -23.85 -21.88 12.71
C GLN A 75 -25.03 -21.54 11.79
N PHE A 76 -25.56 -22.53 11.06
CA PHE A 76 -26.75 -22.36 10.23
C PHE A 76 -27.94 -21.89 11.06
N ASN A 77 -28.27 -22.60 12.14
CA ASN A 77 -29.38 -22.25 13.02
C ASN A 77 -29.18 -20.87 13.66
N GLU A 78 -27.96 -20.55 14.09
CA GLU A 78 -27.63 -19.26 14.70
C GLU A 78 -27.84 -18.09 13.72
N TRP A 79 -27.27 -18.17 12.52
CA TRP A 79 -27.30 -17.05 11.57
C TRP A 79 -28.64 -16.89 10.88
N THR A 80 -29.37 -17.99 10.64
CA THR A 80 -30.75 -17.94 10.14
C THR A 80 -31.71 -17.33 11.14
N ALA A 81 -31.57 -17.65 12.44
CA ALA A 81 -32.33 -16.97 13.49
C ALA A 81 -32.06 -15.46 13.57
N LYS A 82 -30.89 -15.00 13.10
CA LYS A 82 -30.50 -13.59 12.98
C LYS A 82 -30.86 -12.95 11.63
N GLY A 83 -31.66 -13.63 10.79
CA GLY A 83 -32.14 -13.12 9.51
C GLY A 83 -31.11 -13.16 8.38
N MET A 84 -30.04 -13.95 8.53
CA MET A 84 -29.05 -14.18 7.47
C MET A 84 -29.29 -15.54 6.82
N PHE A 85 -28.89 -15.71 5.56
CA PHE A 85 -29.02 -16.98 4.87
C PHE A 85 -27.68 -17.43 4.30
N PRO A 86 -27.46 -18.75 4.13
CA PRO A 86 -26.26 -19.22 3.47
C PRO A 86 -26.26 -18.74 2.01
N VAL A 87 -25.28 -17.92 1.66
CA VAL A 87 -25.06 -17.48 0.27
C VAL A 87 -24.00 -18.34 -0.42
N TYR A 88 -23.21 -19.08 0.36
CA TYR A 88 -22.26 -20.06 -0.13
C TYR A 88 -21.99 -21.12 0.94
N VAL A 89 -21.98 -22.40 0.54
CA VAL A 89 -21.63 -23.54 1.39
C VAL A 89 -20.86 -24.54 0.54
N GLN A 90 -19.74 -25.03 1.06
CA GLN A 90 -18.97 -26.09 0.43
C GLN A 90 -18.49 -27.08 1.51
N ALA A 91 -18.37 -28.34 1.13
CA ALA A 91 -17.87 -29.40 2.00
C ALA A 91 -16.81 -30.24 1.27
N GLY A 92 -15.80 -30.67 2.03
CA GLY A 92 -14.73 -31.55 1.57
C GLY A 92 -14.52 -32.69 2.57
N GLY A 93 -14.06 -33.84 2.08
CA GLY A 93 -13.81 -35.02 2.90
C GLY A 93 -14.96 -36.02 2.88
N SER A 94 -14.93 -36.97 3.80
CA SER A 94 -15.92 -38.05 3.88
C SER A 94 -16.19 -38.49 5.32
N GLY A 95 -17.43 -38.87 5.61
CA GLY A 95 -17.83 -39.35 6.94
C GLY A 95 -17.56 -38.29 8.02
N GLU A 96 -17.02 -38.70 9.16
CA GLU A 96 -16.66 -37.82 10.30
C GLU A 96 -15.55 -36.80 9.95
N ASN A 97 -14.78 -37.06 8.89
CA ASN A 97 -13.73 -36.16 8.40
C ASN A 97 -14.27 -35.07 7.46
N THR A 98 -15.58 -35.06 7.18
CA THR A 98 -16.18 -33.99 6.38
C THR A 98 -15.99 -32.64 7.09
N ARG A 99 -15.45 -31.65 6.37
CA ARG A 99 -15.31 -30.27 6.82
C ARG A 99 -16.12 -29.34 5.93
N PHE A 100 -16.73 -28.33 6.54
CA PHE A 100 -17.58 -27.34 5.89
C PHE A 100 -16.96 -25.95 5.95
N ALA A 101 -17.07 -25.22 4.86
CA ALA A 101 -16.91 -23.77 4.81
C ALA A 101 -18.24 -23.13 4.38
N ALA A 102 -18.62 -22.05 5.05
CA ALA A 102 -19.88 -21.36 4.77
C ALA A 102 -19.75 -19.85 4.90
N LEU A 103 -20.47 -19.13 4.03
CA LEU A 103 -20.70 -17.70 4.10
C LEU A 103 -22.20 -17.47 4.28
N PHE A 104 -22.55 -16.79 5.37
CA PHE A 104 -23.88 -16.30 5.65
C PHE A 104 -23.93 -14.81 5.38
N ALA A 105 -25.00 -14.31 4.78
CA ALA A 105 -25.17 -12.88 4.55
C ALA A 105 -26.64 -12.46 4.62
N THR A 106 -26.86 -11.16 4.74
CA THR A 106 -28.20 -10.54 4.66
C THR A 106 -28.73 -10.44 3.22
N ARG A 107 -27.86 -10.63 2.23
CA ARG A 107 -28.16 -10.69 0.78
C ARG A 107 -27.05 -11.42 0.04
N ASP A 108 -27.35 -11.98 -1.12
CA ASP A 108 -26.40 -12.59 -2.06
C ASP A 108 -25.94 -11.60 -3.15
N THR A 109 -26.77 -10.59 -3.43
CA THR A 109 -26.50 -9.56 -4.43
C THR A 109 -25.73 -8.38 -3.83
N PRO A 110 -24.61 -7.95 -4.43
CA PRO A 110 -23.86 -6.79 -3.97
C PRO A 110 -24.67 -5.50 -3.99
N LEU A 111 -24.35 -4.57 -3.08
CA LEU A 111 -24.89 -3.22 -3.09
C LEU A 111 -24.40 -2.45 -4.32
N ASP A 112 -25.29 -1.63 -4.88
CA ASP A 112 -24.93 -0.72 -5.95
C ASP A 112 -24.00 0.40 -5.46
N ARG A 113 -23.00 0.72 -6.28
CA ARG A 113 -22.16 1.91 -6.08
C ARG A 113 -22.95 3.18 -6.37
N LYS A 114 -22.79 4.18 -5.51
CA LYS A 114 -23.38 5.51 -5.64
C LYS A 114 -22.28 6.55 -5.72
N PHE A 115 -22.47 7.52 -6.60
CA PHE A 115 -21.58 8.67 -6.70
C PHE A 115 -22.00 9.75 -5.71
N THR A 116 -21.11 10.11 -4.80
CA THR A 116 -21.32 11.14 -3.77
C THR A 116 -20.26 12.21 -3.86
N MET A 117 -20.66 13.47 -3.67
CA MET A 117 -19.78 14.64 -3.65
C MET A 117 -19.87 15.35 -2.30
N THR A 118 -18.73 15.83 -1.79
CA THR A 118 -18.64 16.60 -0.55
C THR A 118 -17.79 17.85 -0.76
N GLY A 119 -17.93 18.82 0.15
CA GLY A 119 -17.31 20.13 0.04
C GLY A 119 -18.16 21.15 -0.73
N PRO A 120 -17.75 22.43 -0.75
CA PRO A 120 -18.52 23.51 -1.34
C PRO A 120 -18.74 23.29 -2.84
N ALA A 121 -19.97 23.45 -3.31
CA ALA A 121 -20.26 23.44 -4.73
C ALA A 121 -19.81 24.75 -5.38
N VAL A 122 -19.17 24.64 -6.54
CA VAL A 122 -18.72 25.79 -7.33
C VAL A 122 -19.32 25.65 -8.73
N SER A 123 -20.48 26.26 -8.96
CA SER A 123 -21.27 26.07 -10.19
C SER A 123 -20.48 26.33 -11.47
N ALA A 124 -19.60 27.34 -11.45
CA ALA A 124 -18.71 27.68 -12.58
C ALA A 124 -17.67 26.59 -12.92
N MET A 125 -17.46 25.61 -12.03
CA MET A 125 -16.49 24.52 -12.17
C MET A 125 -17.16 23.13 -12.17
N SER A 126 -18.47 23.04 -12.41
CA SER A 126 -19.21 21.77 -12.47
C SER A 126 -18.68 20.78 -13.53
N ALA A 127 -17.95 21.27 -14.52
CA ALA A 127 -17.24 20.44 -15.50
C ALA A 127 -16.16 19.55 -14.83
N ILE A 128 -15.54 20.00 -13.74
CA ILE A 128 -14.60 19.19 -12.95
C ILE A 128 -15.36 18.03 -12.28
N ASP A 129 -16.47 18.33 -11.59
CA ASP A 129 -17.31 17.31 -10.95
C ASP A 129 -17.73 16.21 -11.96
N THR A 130 -18.13 16.62 -13.17
CA THR A 130 -18.53 15.71 -14.26
C THR A 130 -17.38 14.82 -14.74
N LYS A 131 -16.18 15.40 -14.95
CA LYS A 131 -14.99 14.64 -15.38
C LYS A 131 -14.51 13.67 -14.32
N VAL A 132 -14.52 14.07 -13.05
CA VAL A 132 -14.14 13.19 -11.93
C VAL A 132 -15.13 12.04 -11.80
N LYS A 133 -16.44 12.30 -11.89
CA LYS A 133 -17.46 11.24 -11.91
C LYS A 133 -17.18 10.22 -13.01
N LYS A 134 -16.98 10.69 -14.24
CA LYS A 134 -16.71 9.82 -15.39
C LYS A 134 -15.44 9.00 -15.16
N PHE A 135 -14.34 9.64 -14.76
CA PHE A 135 -13.09 8.95 -14.46
C PHE A 135 -13.27 7.85 -13.41
N MET A 136 -13.87 8.16 -12.26
CA MET A 136 -14.07 7.19 -11.18
C MET A 136 -14.94 6.00 -11.60
N GLN A 137 -15.96 6.23 -12.43
CA GLN A 137 -16.82 5.18 -12.96
C GLN A 137 -16.09 4.30 -13.99
N GLU A 138 -15.24 4.88 -14.83
CA GLU A 138 -14.47 4.15 -15.86
C GLU A 138 -13.34 3.33 -15.26
N THR A 139 -12.62 3.87 -14.28
CA THR A 139 -11.46 3.22 -13.63
C THR A 139 -11.84 2.35 -12.45
N GLY A 140 -13.04 2.52 -11.88
CA GLY A 140 -13.43 1.90 -10.63
C GLY A 140 -12.85 2.59 -9.39
N THR A 141 -12.17 3.73 -9.52
CA THR A 141 -11.60 4.47 -8.37
C THR A 141 -12.69 4.84 -7.36
N ARG A 142 -12.54 4.36 -6.12
CA ARG A 142 -13.56 4.53 -5.07
C ARG A 142 -13.56 5.88 -4.36
N ALA A 143 -12.39 6.50 -4.22
CA ALA A 143 -12.19 7.75 -3.47
C ALA A 143 -11.29 8.72 -4.24
N THR A 144 -11.68 9.98 -4.35
CA THR A 144 -10.88 11.02 -5.00
C THR A 144 -11.05 12.36 -4.30
N GLY A 145 -9.95 13.10 -4.13
CA GLY A 145 -9.96 14.49 -3.68
C GLY A 145 -9.40 15.40 -4.77
N VAL A 146 -10.06 16.53 -5.03
CA VAL A 146 -9.56 17.52 -6.00
C VAL A 146 -9.57 18.90 -5.35
N ALA A 147 -8.43 19.58 -5.44
CA ALA A 147 -8.28 20.98 -5.06
C ALA A 147 -7.70 21.78 -6.22
N VAL A 148 -8.24 22.98 -6.48
CA VAL A 148 -7.70 23.92 -7.48
C VAL A 148 -7.36 25.22 -6.77
N THR A 149 -6.15 25.71 -7.05
CA THR A 149 -5.72 27.03 -6.59
C THR A 149 -5.53 27.96 -7.78
N TYR A 150 -5.86 29.24 -7.61
CA TYR A 150 -5.67 30.28 -8.61
C TYR A 150 -5.20 31.56 -7.92
N LYS A 151 -4.07 32.13 -8.38
CA LYS A 151 -3.43 33.32 -7.78
C LYS A 151 -3.27 33.20 -6.26
N GLY A 152 -2.78 32.05 -5.79
CA GLY A 152 -2.53 31.79 -4.38
C GLY A 152 -3.78 31.54 -3.51
N ARG A 153 -4.97 31.44 -4.11
CA ARG A 153 -6.22 31.18 -3.38
C ARG A 153 -6.80 29.83 -3.75
N LEU A 154 -7.31 29.10 -2.77
CA LEU A 154 -8.11 27.90 -3.01
C LEU A 154 -9.46 28.30 -3.59
N VAL A 155 -9.75 27.87 -4.82
CA VAL A 155 -10.99 28.21 -5.54
C VAL A 155 -11.92 27.02 -5.75
N PHE A 156 -11.44 25.81 -5.46
CA PHE A 156 -12.22 24.58 -5.55
C PHE A 156 -11.62 23.54 -4.59
N ALA A 157 -12.46 22.84 -3.83
CA ALA A 157 -12.05 21.72 -2.98
C ALA A 157 -13.22 20.74 -2.80
N ARG A 158 -13.09 19.54 -3.35
CA ARG A 158 -14.13 18.51 -3.35
C ARG A 158 -13.57 17.16 -2.93
N GLY A 159 -14.38 16.41 -2.20
CA GLY A 159 -14.23 14.97 -2.02
C GLY A 159 -15.26 14.24 -2.87
N TYR A 160 -14.87 13.13 -3.48
CA TYR A 160 -15.71 12.31 -4.33
C TYR A 160 -15.64 10.86 -3.90
N THR A 161 -16.78 10.19 -3.92
CA THR A 161 -16.88 8.77 -3.57
C THR A 161 -17.70 8.04 -4.62
N TRP A 162 -17.16 6.94 -5.13
CA TRP A 162 -17.85 5.99 -6.00
C TRP A 162 -17.89 4.65 -5.27
N GLY A 163 -18.90 4.49 -4.41
CA GLY A 163 -18.93 3.37 -3.46
C GLY A 163 -20.34 3.04 -3.00
N GLU A 164 -20.47 1.86 -2.41
CA GLU A 164 -21.67 1.30 -1.81
C GLU A 164 -22.12 2.19 -0.63
N SER A 165 -23.36 2.02 -0.16
CA SER A 165 -23.92 2.88 0.90
C SER A 165 -23.18 2.80 2.24
N ASP A 166 -22.43 1.74 2.48
CA ASP A 166 -21.59 1.50 3.65
C ASP A 166 -20.10 1.79 3.41
N TYR A 167 -19.75 2.29 2.22
CA TYR A 167 -18.41 2.75 1.91
C TYR A 167 -18.14 4.14 2.53
N PRO A 168 -16.98 4.38 3.18
CA PRO A 168 -16.69 5.67 3.81
C PRO A 168 -16.70 6.85 2.83
N VAL A 169 -17.43 7.90 3.19
CA VAL A 169 -17.51 9.12 2.38
C VAL A 169 -16.21 9.91 2.43
N THR A 170 -15.66 10.19 1.25
CA THR A 170 -14.46 11.02 1.07
C THR A 170 -14.81 12.48 1.26
N GLN A 171 -14.01 13.19 2.06
CA GLN A 171 -14.12 14.61 2.33
C GLN A 171 -13.03 15.38 1.55
N PRO A 172 -13.18 16.70 1.29
CA PRO A 172 -12.09 17.51 0.74
C PRO A 172 -10.85 17.53 1.63
N THR A 173 -11.00 17.13 2.90
CA THR A 173 -9.92 17.05 3.86
C THR A 173 -9.46 15.61 4.15
N SER A 174 -10.00 14.62 3.46
CA SER A 174 -9.56 13.22 3.61
C SER A 174 -8.08 13.08 3.28
N MET A 175 -7.38 12.23 4.02
CA MET A 175 -5.93 12.04 3.87
C MET A 175 -5.63 10.88 2.93
N PHE A 176 -4.73 11.11 2.00
CA PHE A 176 -4.26 10.16 1.01
C PHE A 176 -2.77 9.88 1.22
N ARG A 177 -2.31 8.69 0.82
CA ARG A 177 -0.87 8.41 0.74
C ARG A 177 -0.28 9.17 -0.44
N LEU A 178 0.84 9.86 -0.21
CA LEU A 178 1.43 10.75 -1.22
C LEU A 178 2.30 10.01 -2.25
N ALA A 179 2.78 8.80 -1.95
CA ALA A 179 3.75 8.08 -2.77
C ALA A 179 4.88 9.01 -3.27
N SER A 180 5.15 9.02 -4.57
CA SER A 180 6.16 9.86 -5.23
C SER A 180 5.94 11.37 -5.09
N CYS A 181 4.74 11.84 -4.72
CA CYS A 181 4.50 13.25 -4.40
C CYS A 181 5.25 13.71 -3.13
N SER A 182 5.88 12.79 -2.40
CA SER A 182 6.82 13.11 -1.32
C SER A 182 8.16 13.66 -1.82
N LYS A 183 8.59 13.35 -3.05
CA LYS A 183 9.90 13.73 -3.59
C LYS A 183 10.13 15.25 -3.65
N PRO A 184 9.18 16.08 -4.12
CA PRO A 184 9.33 17.53 -4.06
C PRO A 184 9.54 18.05 -2.62
N ILE A 185 8.90 17.43 -1.62
CA ILE A 185 9.05 17.81 -0.21
C ILE A 185 10.46 17.51 0.28
N THR A 186 10.99 16.32 -0.05
CA THR A 186 12.40 15.96 0.21
C THR A 186 13.36 16.93 -0.48
N SER A 187 13.11 17.25 -1.75
CA SER A 187 13.93 18.17 -2.54
C SER A 187 13.99 19.56 -1.90
N ILE A 188 12.85 20.11 -1.45
CA ILE A 188 12.80 21.39 -0.73
C ILE A 188 13.70 21.35 0.52
N ALA A 189 13.65 20.28 1.32
CA ALA A 189 14.49 20.16 2.51
C ALA A 189 16.00 20.12 2.16
N ILE A 190 16.37 19.42 1.08
CA ILE A 190 17.76 19.42 0.58
C ILE A 190 18.18 20.81 0.12
N HIS A 191 17.34 21.53 -0.63
CA HIS A 191 17.63 22.90 -1.07
C HIS A 191 17.71 23.90 0.09
N GLN A 192 16.91 23.74 1.15
CA GLN A 192 17.04 24.54 2.37
C GLN A 192 18.40 24.32 3.05
N LEU A 193 18.89 23.09 3.09
CA LEU A 193 20.22 22.79 3.64
C LEU A 193 21.35 23.38 2.76
N ILE A 194 21.18 23.38 1.43
CA ILE A 194 22.10 24.03 0.49
C ILE A 194 22.13 25.54 0.72
N GLN A 195 20.96 26.17 0.84
CA GLN A 195 20.84 27.60 1.13
C GLN A 195 21.51 27.98 2.46
N GLN A 196 21.56 27.05 3.41
CA GLN A 196 22.21 27.20 4.72
C GLN A 196 23.71 26.81 4.69
N ASN A 197 24.29 26.59 3.50
CA ASN A 197 25.69 26.16 3.30
C ASN A 197 26.06 24.85 4.04
N GLN A 198 25.08 24.01 4.38
CA GLN A 198 25.33 22.73 5.07
C GLN A 198 25.69 21.59 4.12
N LEU A 199 25.36 21.74 2.84
CA LEU A 199 25.80 20.88 1.75
C LEU A 199 25.77 21.63 0.42
N THR A 200 26.39 21.05 -0.60
CA THR A 200 26.32 21.51 -1.99
C THR A 200 25.85 20.37 -2.90
N LEU A 201 25.41 20.72 -4.10
CA LEU A 201 25.02 19.73 -5.12
C LEU A 201 26.14 18.75 -5.48
N ASN A 202 27.40 19.17 -5.35
CA ASN A 202 28.57 18.37 -5.70
C ASN A 202 29.12 17.54 -4.53
N ASN A 203 28.56 17.65 -3.32
CA ASN A 203 28.99 16.78 -2.25
C ASN A 203 28.69 15.32 -2.60
N SER A 204 29.69 14.46 -2.42
CA SER A 204 29.55 13.01 -2.55
C SER A 204 28.62 12.49 -1.46
N LEU A 205 27.66 11.64 -1.82
CA LEU A 205 26.77 10.99 -0.84
C LEU A 205 27.59 10.17 0.16
N GLN A 206 28.65 9.51 -0.30
CA GLN A 206 29.46 8.63 0.52
C GLN A 206 30.23 9.43 1.58
N SER A 207 30.72 10.61 1.23
CA SER A 207 31.36 11.53 2.21
C SER A 207 30.42 12.02 3.31
N ILE A 208 29.10 12.02 3.06
CA ILE A 208 28.09 12.47 4.03
C ILE A 208 27.62 11.30 4.89
N LEU A 209 27.29 10.18 4.26
CA LEU A 209 26.61 9.06 4.90
C LEU A 209 27.56 8.02 5.49
N ASN A 210 28.76 7.87 4.91
CA ASN A 210 29.74 6.83 5.26
C ASN A 210 29.11 5.44 5.26
N LEU A 211 28.50 5.04 4.13
CA LEU A 211 27.85 3.75 4.00
C LEU A 211 28.87 2.63 3.89
N THR A 212 28.51 1.44 4.38
CA THR A 212 29.32 0.23 4.26
C THR A 212 28.44 -0.86 3.64
N PRO A 213 28.93 -1.61 2.63
CA PRO A 213 28.18 -2.74 2.08
C PRO A 213 27.69 -3.71 3.16
N ALA A 214 26.49 -4.27 2.98
CA ALA A 214 26.05 -5.41 3.77
C ALA A 214 26.99 -6.63 3.57
N PRO A 215 26.97 -7.63 4.49
CA PRO A 215 27.75 -8.86 4.31
C PRO A 215 27.56 -9.48 2.92
N GLY A 216 28.67 -9.83 2.26
CA GLY A 216 28.68 -10.37 0.90
C GLY A 216 28.55 -9.32 -0.23
N GLY A 217 28.26 -8.06 0.10
CA GLY A 217 28.23 -6.96 -0.87
C GLY A 217 29.62 -6.35 -1.13
N THR A 218 29.82 -5.84 -2.33
CA THR A 218 31.04 -5.10 -2.70
C THR A 218 30.65 -3.74 -3.26
N MET A 219 31.25 -2.67 -2.72
CA MET A 219 30.99 -1.31 -3.20
C MET A 219 31.66 -1.08 -4.55
N ASP A 220 30.90 -0.60 -5.52
CA ASP A 220 31.44 -0.15 -6.81
C ASP A 220 32.42 1.02 -6.59
N GLY A 221 33.57 1.01 -7.26
CA GLY A 221 34.58 2.06 -7.14
C GLY A 221 34.07 3.47 -7.51
N ARG A 222 33.03 3.55 -8.34
CA ARG A 222 32.35 4.79 -8.77
C ARG A 222 31.34 5.29 -7.74
N PHE A 223 31.01 4.49 -6.71
CA PHE A 223 30.00 4.86 -5.71
C PHE A 223 30.34 6.19 -4.99
N LYS A 224 31.63 6.43 -4.78
CA LYS A 224 32.13 7.69 -4.19
C LYS A 224 31.84 8.92 -5.07
N ASP A 225 31.62 8.74 -6.36
CA ASP A 225 31.39 9.82 -7.33
C ASP A 225 29.91 10.20 -7.41
N ILE A 226 29.01 9.45 -6.77
CA ILE A 226 27.59 9.80 -6.72
C ILE A 226 27.41 11.03 -5.81
N THR A 227 26.89 12.11 -6.39
CA THR A 227 26.66 13.40 -5.72
C THR A 227 25.21 13.60 -5.29
N VAL A 228 24.97 14.62 -4.45
CA VAL A 228 23.62 15.10 -4.11
C VAL A 228 22.82 15.46 -5.37
N LEU A 229 23.47 16.06 -6.39
CA LEU A 229 22.83 16.35 -7.67
C LEU A 229 22.31 15.08 -8.32
N ASN A 230 23.14 14.03 -8.40
CA ASN A 230 22.75 12.78 -9.01
C ASN A 230 21.53 12.15 -8.34
N LEU A 231 21.43 12.23 -7.01
CA LEU A 231 20.26 11.74 -6.27
C LEU A 231 19.00 12.55 -6.59
N LEU A 232 19.11 13.88 -6.66
CA LEU A 232 17.98 14.78 -6.97
C LEU A 232 17.49 14.61 -8.42
N THR A 233 18.39 14.33 -9.36
CA THR A 233 18.10 14.27 -10.80
C THR A 233 17.91 12.86 -11.31
N HIS A 234 17.86 11.85 -10.43
CA HIS A 234 17.70 10.45 -10.82
C HIS A 234 18.83 9.95 -11.72
N THR A 235 20.08 10.36 -11.49
CA THR A 235 21.24 9.97 -12.30
C THR A 235 22.34 9.30 -11.48
N SER A 236 21.96 8.55 -10.45
CA SER A 236 22.89 7.91 -9.51
C SER A 236 23.55 6.62 -10.01
N GLY A 237 23.15 6.12 -11.19
CA GLY A 237 23.82 5.00 -11.86
C GLY A 237 23.21 3.61 -11.60
N TRP A 238 22.08 3.52 -10.89
CA TRP A 238 21.33 2.27 -10.73
C TRP A 238 20.23 2.15 -11.77
N ASP A 239 20.18 1.00 -12.44
CA ASP A 239 18.99 0.57 -13.18
C ASP A 239 17.94 0.05 -12.21
N ARG A 240 16.75 0.64 -12.26
CA ARG A 240 15.63 0.32 -11.38
C ARG A 240 15.20 -1.15 -11.46
N SER A 241 15.27 -1.73 -12.66
CA SER A 241 14.86 -3.11 -12.91
C SER A 241 15.86 -4.12 -12.34
N GLU A 242 17.15 -3.81 -12.41
CA GLU A 242 18.24 -4.67 -11.92
C GLU A 242 18.42 -4.65 -10.40
N VAL A 243 18.02 -3.55 -9.74
CA VAL A 243 18.19 -3.38 -8.28
C VAL A 243 16.89 -3.43 -7.48
N SER A 244 15.75 -3.66 -8.12
CA SER A 244 14.44 -3.72 -7.47
C SER A 244 14.20 -2.50 -6.57
N ASP A 245 14.30 -1.30 -7.14
CA ASP A 245 14.30 0.05 -6.53
C ASP A 245 13.07 0.37 -5.64
N LEU A 246 12.95 -0.33 -4.51
CA LEU A 246 11.96 -0.20 -3.44
C LEU A 246 10.48 -0.19 -3.90
N SER A 247 10.19 -0.66 -5.10
CA SER A 247 8.88 -0.44 -5.75
C SER A 247 8.12 -1.71 -6.11
N GLY A 248 8.71 -2.88 -5.93
CA GLY A 248 8.04 -4.13 -6.23
C GLY A 248 9.02 -5.15 -6.77
N VAL A 249 8.98 -6.29 -6.11
CA VAL A 249 9.43 -7.62 -6.46
C VAL A 249 9.17 -8.03 -7.91
N ASP A 250 10.25 -8.44 -8.58
CA ASP A 250 10.30 -9.68 -9.36
C ASP A 250 11.15 -10.68 -8.55
N SER A 251 10.52 -11.39 -7.61
CA SER A 251 10.97 -12.62 -6.92
C SER A 251 10.10 -12.84 -5.69
N ASP A 252 9.99 -14.08 -5.22
CA ASP A 252 9.12 -14.52 -4.12
C ASP A 252 9.38 -13.85 -2.74
N LEU A 253 10.23 -12.82 -2.66
CA LEU A 253 10.60 -12.08 -1.44
C LEU A 253 10.69 -10.57 -1.70
N SER A 254 10.03 -9.76 -0.87
CA SER A 254 10.18 -8.31 -0.83
C SER A 254 11.64 -7.90 -0.63
N VAL A 255 12.05 -6.73 -1.15
CA VAL A 255 13.39 -6.15 -0.93
C VAL A 255 13.77 -6.09 0.56
N VAL A 256 12.77 -5.98 1.44
CA VAL A 256 12.95 -5.95 2.88
C VAL A 256 13.39 -7.32 3.43
N GLU A 257 12.84 -8.41 2.91
CA GLU A 257 13.21 -9.78 3.29
C GLU A 257 14.61 -10.14 2.78
N VAL A 258 14.94 -9.76 1.55
CA VAL A 258 16.29 -9.97 0.99
C VAL A 258 17.34 -9.24 1.82
N VAL A 259 17.05 -8.00 2.23
CA VAL A 259 17.95 -7.24 3.11
C VAL A 259 18.04 -7.90 4.49
N ALA A 260 16.93 -8.33 5.09
CA ALA A 260 16.96 -9.02 6.39
C ALA A 260 17.84 -10.28 6.34
N GLN A 261 17.69 -11.11 5.29
CA GLN A 261 18.51 -12.30 5.07
C GLN A 261 20.00 -11.98 4.91
N ALA A 262 20.34 -10.91 4.18
CA ALA A 262 21.73 -10.47 4.01
C ALA A 262 22.41 -10.09 5.35
N TYR A 263 21.62 -9.73 6.36
CA TYR A 263 22.07 -9.48 7.73
C TYR A 263 21.94 -10.68 8.67
N GLY A 264 21.52 -11.86 8.18
CA GLY A 264 21.21 -13.02 9.02
C GLY A 264 20.05 -12.76 9.99
N GLN A 265 19.18 -11.81 9.67
CA GLN A 265 18.09 -11.37 10.53
C GLN A 265 16.81 -12.15 10.21
N ASN A 266 16.31 -12.91 11.18
CA ASN A 266 15.10 -13.73 11.06
C ASN A 266 13.82 -13.02 11.53
N SER A 267 13.88 -11.72 11.80
CA SER A 267 12.74 -10.93 12.27
C SER A 267 12.73 -9.55 11.61
N LEU A 268 11.56 -8.93 11.52
CA LEU A 268 11.37 -7.60 10.94
C LEU A 268 11.01 -6.59 12.03
N PRO A 269 11.25 -5.27 11.86
CA PRO A 269 11.66 -4.58 10.63
C PRO A 269 13.18 -4.40 10.44
N ILE A 270 13.60 -4.12 9.20
CA ILE A 270 14.93 -3.58 8.90
C ILE A 270 14.97 -2.04 9.08
N SER A 271 16.14 -1.50 9.37
CA SER A 271 16.39 -0.06 9.40
C SER A 271 16.65 0.53 8.00
N LYS A 272 16.42 1.83 7.83
CA LYS A 272 16.83 2.55 6.60
C LYS A 272 18.33 2.47 6.34
N GLN A 273 19.14 2.41 7.40
CA GLN A 273 20.59 2.27 7.29
C GLN A 273 20.97 0.90 6.75
N GLN A 274 20.35 -0.19 7.24
CA GLN A 274 20.56 -1.53 6.69
C GLN A 274 20.22 -1.59 5.20
N LEU A 275 19.09 -0.99 4.81
CA LEU A 275 18.71 -0.91 3.41
C LEU A 275 19.71 -0.10 2.55
N ALA A 276 20.15 1.06 3.03
CA ALA A 276 21.15 1.87 2.33
C ALA A 276 22.51 1.16 2.21
N ASN A 277 22.94 0.47 3.26
CA ASN A 277 24.17 -0.33 3.29
C ASN A 277 24.08 -1.53 2.33
N TYR A 278 22.94 -2.23 2.30
CA TYR A 278 22.72 -3.30 1.34
C TYR A 278 22.85 -2.77 -0.10
N MET A 279 22.21 -1.64 -0.40
CA MET A 279 22.27 -1.03 -1.72
C MET A 279 23.66 -0.50 -2.10
N ALA A 280 24.44 -0.03 -1.12
CA ALA A 280 25.83 0.36 -1.35
C ALA A 280 26.72 -0.80 -1.80
N GLY A 281 26.30 -2.05 -1.57
CA GLY A 281 26.98 -3.26 -2.06
C GLY A 281 26.48 -3.77 -3.41
N ARG A 282 25.56 -3.07 -4.08
CA ARG A 282 25.01 -3.44 -5.39
C ARG A 282 25.76 -2.71 -6.52
N PRO A 283 25.98 -3.37 -7.68
CA PRO A 283 26.72 -2.75 -8.78
C PRO A 283 25.95 -1.55 -9.36
N LEU A 284 26.69 -0.56 -9.87
CA LEU A 284 26.13 0.50 -10.70
C LEU A 284 26.09 0.03 -12.15
N GLN A 285 24.94 0.14 -12.80
CA GLN A 285 24.78 -0.17 -14.23
C GLN A 285 25.37 0.94 -15.10
N PHE A 286 25.28 2.19 -14.64
CA PHE A 286 25.76 3.37 -15.37
C PHE A 286 26.75 4.17 -14.53
N ALA A 287 27.61 4.96 -15.19
CA ALA A 287 28.41 5.95 -14.48
C ALA A 287 27.49 7.03 -13.86
N PRO A 288 27.77 7.53 -12.64
CA PRO A 288 26.98 8.61 -12.05
C PRO A 288 26.92 9.83 -12.99
N GLY A 289 25.71 10.30 -13.28
CA GLY A 289 25.44 11.38 -14.22
C GLY A 289 25.28 10.98 -15.68
N ALA A 290 25.57 9.74 -16.07
CA ALA A 290 25.51 9.31 -17.47
C ALA A 290 24.07 9.09 -17.95
N GLU A 291 23.21 8.51 -17.12
CA GLU A 291 21.83 8.15 -17.49
C GLU A 291 20.84 8.62 -16.43
N GLN A 292 19.63 8.94 -16.87
CA GLN A 292 18.52 9.31 -15.99
C GLN A 292 17.57 8.12 -15.82
N GLU A 293 17.56 7.55 -14.62
CA GLU A 293 16.72 6.43 -14.24
C GLU A 293 16.00 6.69 -12.91
N TYR A 294 14.67 6.62 -12.94
CA TYR A 294 13.84 6.99 -11.80
C TYR A 294 14.17 6.13 -10.57
N SER A 295 14.55 6.80 -9.47
CA SER A 295 15.11 6.14 -8.29
C SER A 295 14.41 6.55 -6.99
N ASN A 296 13.76 5.59 -6.34
CA ASN A 296 13.26 5.67 -4.98
C ASN A 296 14.41 5.58 -3.97
N LEU A 297 15.41 4.76 -4.25
CA LEU A 297 16.63 4.62 -3.46
C LEU A 297 17.39 5.93 -3.36
N GLY A 298 17.55 6.65 -4.46
CA GLY A 298 18.16 7.97 -4.46
C GLY A 298 17.47 8.93 -3.48
N PHE A 299 16.14 8.89 -3.44
CA PHE A 299 15.36 9.71 -2.49
C PHE A 299 15.36 9.18 -1.06
N LEU A 300 15.52 7.87 -0.84
CA LEU A 300 15.79 7.32 0.48
C LEU A 300 17.12 7.84 1.02
N LEU A 301 18.16 7.86 0.18
CA LEU A 301 19.49 8.38 0.52
C LEU A 301 19.44 9.89 0.80
N LEU A 302 18.69 10.68 0.02
CA LEU A 302 18.43 12.09 0.35
C LEU A 302 17.74 12.23 1.72
N GLY A 303 16.79 11.35 2.04
CA GLY A 303 16.18 11.28 3.37
C GLY A 303 17.21 11.06 4.49
N LEU A 304 18.15 10.13 4.30
CA LEU A 304 19.25 9.89 5.26
C LEU A 304 20.21 11.08 5.36
N ILE A 305 20.48 11.78 4.25
CA ILE A 305 21.31 13.00 4.26
C ILE A 305 20.65 14.08 5.13
N ILE A 306 19.33 14.28 5.00
CA ILE A 306 18.57 15.22 5.83
C ILE A 306 18.73 14.85 7.31
N GLU A 307 18.53 13.59 7.66
CA GLU A 307 18.67 13.12 9.05
C GLU A 307 20.08 13.33 9.58
N ARG A 308 21.10 12.98 8.79
CA ARG A 308 22.51 13.14 9.19
C ARG A 308 22.89 14.60 9.40
N LYS A 309 22.42 15.51 8.55
CA LYS A 309 22.75 16.94 8.63
C LYS A 309 22.00 17.65 9.75
N LEU A 310 20.82 17.18 10.12
CA LEU A 310 19.96 17.85 11.11
C LEU A 310 19.93 17.18 12.48
N GLY A 311 20.38 15.93 12.60
CA GLY A 311 20.28 15.18 13.87
C GLY A 311 18.84 14.88 14.29
N MET A 312 17.91 14.84 13.34
CA MET A 312 16.48 14.62 13.55
C MET A 312 15.99 13.47 12.67
N SER A 313 14.85 12.85 13.01
CA SER A 313 14.19 11.96 12.08
C SER A 313 13.72 12.73 10.84
N TYR A 314 13.62 12.05 9.70
CA TYR A 314 13.17 12.66 8.44
C TYR A 314 11.79 13.30 8.61
N ILE A 315 10.87 12.60 9.29
CA ILE A 315 9.51 13.09 9.49
C ILE A 315 9.51 14.36 10.35
N ASP A 316 10.31 14.40 11.42
CA ASP A 316 10.42 15.58 12.29
C ASP A 316 11.09 16.75 11.55
N ALA A 317 12.12 16.49 10.76
CA ALA A 317 12.80 17.49 9.95
C ALA A 317 11.84 18.15 8.95
N ILE A 318 11.07 17.36 8.20
CA ILE A 318 10.06 17.88 7.25
C ILE A 318 8.96 18.63 8.02
N ALA A 319 8.48 18.07 9.12
CA ALA A 319 7.44 18.72 9.92
C ALA A 319 7.90 20.09 10.45
N GLN A 320 9.11 20.17 10.99
CA GLN A 320 9.65 21.39 11.58
C GLN A 320 10.00 22.46 10.54
N ARG A 321 10.60 22.06 9.41
CA ARG A 321 11.19 23.01 8.45
C ARG A 321 10.27 23.39 7.29
N ILE A 322 9.26 22.57 7.01
CA ILE A 322 8.35 22.77 5.87
C ILE A 322 6.91 22.89 6.36
N PHE A 323 6.37 21.88 7.04
CA PHE A 323 4.94 21.85 7.34
C PHE A 323 4.51 22.88 8.39
N LYS A 324 5.21 22.97 9.54
CA LYS A 324 4.86 23.94 10.61
C LYS A 324 4.92 25.40 10.13
N PRO A 325 5.97 25.87 9.41
CA PRO A 325 5.99 27.23 8.86
C PRO A 325 4.86 27.53 7.88
N LEU A 326 4.33 26.51 7.19
CA LEU A 326 3.20 26.62 6.27
C LEU A 326 1.84 26.41 6.96
N GLY A 327 1.80 26.18 8.28
CA GLY A 327 0.56 25.90 9.02
C GLY A 327 -0.07 24.54 8.69
N LEU A 328 0.73 23.57 8.22
CA LEU A 328 0.26 22.23 7.86
C LEU A 328 0.47 21.26 9.03
N PHE A 329 -0.62 20.66 9.55
CA PHE A 329 -0.57 19.80 10.75
C PHE A 329 -1.07 18.37 10.55
N ARG A 330 -1.68 18.10 9.39
CA ARG A 330 -2.25 16.79 9.06
C ARG A 330 -1.29 15.80 8.39
N PRO A 331 -0.29 16.25 7.58
CA PRO A 331 0.69 15.32 7.04
C PRO A 331 1.41 14.56 8.15
N HIS A 332 1.51 13.24 8.00
CA HIS A 332 2.15 12.34 8.96
C HIS A 332 2.77 11.15 8.22
N ARG A 333 3.61 10.38 8.90
CA ARG A 333 4.13 9.12 8.38
C ARG A 333 2.97 8.18 8.09
N ALA A 334 2.88 7.68 6.86
CA ALA A 334 1.85 6.70 6.51
C ALA A 334 2.01 5.45 7.41
N PRO A 335 0.93 5.03 8.10
CA PRO A 335 0.96 3.81 8.90
C PRO A 335 1.10 2.59 8.00
N VAL A 336 1.78 1.55 8.48
CA VAL A 336 1.89 0.28 7.75
C VAL A 336 0.61 -0.52 7.92
N ALA A 337 0.23 -0.79 9.17
CA ALA A 337 -0.97 -1.55 9.49
C ALA A 337 -2.22 -0.69 9.30
N GLN A 338 -3.31 -1.34 8.88
CA GLN A 338 -4.57 -0.64 8.74
C GLN A 338 -5.16 -0.20 10.09
N SER A 339 -4.93 -0.97 11.16
CA SER A 339 -5.29 -0.60 12.53
C SER A 339 -4.73 0.74 12.97
N ASP A 340 -3.61 1.15 12.38
CA ASP A 340 -2.89 2.38 12.75
C ASP A 340 -3.30 3.57 11.87
N GLN A 341 -4.23 3.38 10.93
CA GLN A 341 -4.75 4.46 10.09
C GLN A 341 -5.40 5.55 10.92
N LYS A 342 -4.98 6.79 10.68
CA LYS A 342 -5.55 7.95 11.36
C LYS A 342 -6.98 8.22 10.87
N PRO A 343 -7.88 8.67 11.76
CA PRO A 343 -9.21 9.11 11.36
C PRO A 343 -9.18 10.11 10.20
N GLY A 344 -10.07 9.91 9.23
CA GLY A 344 -10.14 10.73 8.02
C GLY A 344 -9.16 10.33 6.91
N SER A 345 -8.36 9.26 7.08
CA SER A 345 -7.67 8.62 5.96
C SER A 345 -8.66 7.93 5.03
N VAL A 346 -8.44 8.00 3.72
CA VAL A 346 -9.22 7.18 2.79
C VAL A 346 -8.82 5.71 2.93
N ARG A 347 -9.77 4.81 2.62
CA ARG A 347 -9.40 3.41 2.40
C ARG A 347 -8.42 3.34 1.24
N GLN A 348 -7.41 2.50 1.41
CA GLN A 348 -6.45 2.26 0.35
C GLN A 348 -7.06 1.23 -0.60
N HIS A 349 -7.15 1.62 -1.85
CA HIS A 349 -7.48 0.73 -2.96
C HIS A 349 -6.20 0.53 -3.73
N ASP A 350 -5.69 -0.68 -3.70
CA ASP A 350 -4.66 -1.11 -4.63
C ASP A 350 -5.34 -1.52 -5.96
N GLY A 351 -4.60 -1.56 -7.06
CA GLY A 351 -5.12 -2.07 -8.33
C GLY A 351 -5.47 -3.56 -8.28
N GLU A 352 -5.04 -4.26 -7.24
CA GLU A 352 -5.27 -5.69 -6.98
C GLU A 352 -5.42 -5.96 -5.47
N LEU A 353 -6.25 -6.92 -5.08
CA LEU A 353 -6.36 -7.35 -3.67
C LEU A 353 -5.22 -8.33 -3.35
N ARG A 354 -4.05 -7.81 -2.97
CA ARG A 354 -2.89 -8.65 -2.62
C ARG A 354 -2.67 -8.77 -1.12
N THR A 355 -2.28 -9.96 -0.70
CA THR A 355 -1.77 -10.27 0.63
C THR A 355 -0.39 -10.89 0.52
N GLY A 356 0.47 -10.61 1.50
CA GLY A 356 1.80 -11.21 1.53
C GLY A 356 2.46 -11.05 2.90
N PRO A 357 3.66 -11.63 3.09
CA PRO A 357 4.39 -11.53 4.33
C PRO A 357 4.53 -10.08 4.79
N SER A 358 4.20 -9.84 6.05
CA SER A 358 4.35 -8.49 6.60
C SER A 358 5.82 -8.16 6.77
N ALA A 359 6.29 -7.13 6.10
CA ALA A 359 7.64 -6.57 6.26
C ALA A 359 7.88 -5.91 7.65
N VAL A 360 6.88 -5.89 8.54
CA VAL A 360 6.85 -5.00 9.71
C VAL A 360 6.09 -5.56 10.93
N SER A 361 5.34 -6.66 10.79
CA SER A 361 4.63 -7.33 11.89
C SER A 361 4.94 -8.82 11.90
N GLY A 362 4.96 -9.48 13.06
CA GLY A 362 5.14 -10.93 13.18
C GLY A 362 3.99 -11.80 12.65
N ASN A 363 3.06 -11.23 11.88
CA ASN A 363 1.98 -11.96 11.19
C ASN A 363 2.49 -12.43 9.81
N PRO A 364 2.38 -13.73 9.47
CA PRO A 364 2.82 -14.27 8.19
C PRO A 364 2.08 -13.68 6.98
N PHE A 365 0.93 -13.01 7.17
CA PHE A 365 0.23 -12.30 6.10
C PHE A 365 -0.27 -10.92 6.59
N ALA A 366 0.09 -9.87 5.87
CA ALA A 366 -0.53 -8.56 5.98
C ALA A 366 -1.13 -8.16 4.63
N SER A 367 -2.09 -7.23 4.67
CA SER A 367 -2.43 -6.45 3.50
C SER A 367 -1.15 -5.79 3.00
N LEU A 368 -0.69 -6.13 1.81
CA LEU A 368 0.38 -5.38 1.19
C LEU A 368 -0.32 -4.19 0.55
N PRO A 369 -0.12 -2.96 1.04
CA PRO A 369 -0.41 -1.82 0.19
C PRO A 369 0.67 -1.86 -0.88
N VAL A 370 0.43 -2.54 -2.00
CA VAL A 370 1.32 -2.32 -3.13
C VAL A 370 1.07 -0.87 -3.50
N GLN A 371 2.05 -0.02 -3.25
CA GLN A 371 2.11 1.28 -3.88
C GLN A 371 2.43 1.03 -5.36
N THR A 372 1.51 0.40 -6.09
CA THR A 372 1.53 0.49 -7.53
C THR A 372 1.10 1.91 -7.87
N GLY A 373 2.06 2.83 -7.83
CA GLY A 373 1.98 4.04 -8.63
C GLY A 373 2.01 3.59 -10.08
N ARG A 374 0.86 3.24 -10.63
CA ARG A 374 0.62 3.32 -12.06
C ARG A 374 0.03 4.68 -12.39
#